data_AF-A0A519DXM9-F1
#
_entry.id   AF-A0A519DXM9-F1
#
_cell.length_a   1.000
_cell.length_b   1.000
_cell.length_c   1.000
_cell.angle_alpha   90.00
_cell.angle_beta   90.00
_cell.angle_gamma   90.00
#
_symmetry.space_group_name_H-M   'P 1'
#
loop_
_entity.id
_entity.type
_entity.pdbx_description
1 polymer ?
#
loop_
_entity_poly.entity_id
_entity_poly.type
_entity_poly.pdbx_seq_one_letter_code
_entity_poly.pdbx_strand_id
1 'polypeptide(L)'
;MVSMKHKNAALVAAISVLVTACGGGGGSEDAGKAGTSNTGSDAPAIATQPANATVLTDGTTTFTVVATGTGLAYQWKKNGTAIAGATSASYQTPPVSYGDNGAQYTVVVTNAAGTATSAVAQLTLKLSANQQAFEDLILAPSAGSYFLHWNLNYSGGQTSGTNYAYSDLGQLTSSPLTAGPQVNAQTAPRNITATLALPASSSPTRVLKNGAVIVVGSSSKVSYVSSDVRVDSLAADNTTVAYSEIRSNYETVALTGAVVSAAADFAHFHNSFFSNANVLNATATYAAGSSYLKFAQTNKGDRFNAFDCTTATTGASVTPCRTNMTLTAAMTAGIVSNSDGTTYRLADGAVRTVDGVPIWVATNPRPQSATLSSTVQYRIYFELGGNVYTGALIKDGTVLGGSYYVSNPGGATVTDRLTFLPFDIRMNKAAHDSIVAAMKI
;
A
#
# COMPACT_ATOMS: atom_id res chain seq x y z
N MET A 1 2.47 -7.02 -27.29
CA MET A 1 1.34 -7.98 -27.21
C MET A 1 1.91 -9.38 -27.41
N VAL A 2 2.36 -10.05 -26.35
CA VAL A 2 2.77 -11.46 -26.39
C VAL A 2 2.22 -12.10 -25.13
N SER A 3 1.26 -13.00 -25.33
CA SER A 3 0.52 -13.72 -24.31
C SER A 3 1.21 -15.06 -24.05
N MET A 4 1.71 -15.28 -22.82
CA MET A 4 2.12 -16.62 -22.37
C MET A 4 0.99 -17.25 -21.56
N LYS A 5 0.23 -18.13 -22.21
CA LYS A 5 -0.62 -19.12 -21.52
C LYS A 5 0.20 -20.38 -21.31
N HIS A 6 0.54 -20.70 -20.06
CA HIS A 6 1.07 -22.00 -19.67
C HIS A 6 -0.09 -23.01 -19.64
N LYS A 7 0.02 -24.07 -20.45
CA LYS A 7 -0.89 -25.22 -20.46
C LYS A 7 -0.40 -26.24 -19.44
N ASN A 8 -1.26 -26.58 -18.47
CA ASN A 8 -1.13 -27.78 -17.64
C ASN A 8 -1.37 -29.03 -18.50
N ALA A 9 -0.47 -30.01 -18.44
CA ALA A 9 -0.70 -31.35 -18.95
C ALA A 9 -0.42 -32.36 -17.83
N ALA A 10 -1.49 -32.94 -17.28
CA ALA A 10 -1.42 -34.10 -16.41
C ALA A 10 -1.45 -35.37 -17.27
N LEU A 11 -0.44 -36.22 -17.11
CA LEU A 11 -0.28 -37.50 -17.79
C LEU A 11 -1.06 -38.57 -16.99
N VAL A 12 -2.06 -39.20 -17.61
CA VAL A 12 -2.77 -40.37 -17.07
C VAL A 12 -2.32 -41.60 -17.86
N ALA A 13 -1.67 -42.55 -17.20
CA ALA A 13 -1.34 -43.86 -17.78
C ALA A 13 -2.32 -44.91 -17.23
N ALA A 14 -3.09 -45.53 -18.14
CA ALA A 14 -3.92 -46.69 -17.83
C ALA A 14 -3.16 -47.97 -18.23
N ILE A 15 -3.02 -48.92 -17.29
CA ILE A 15 -2.49 -50.26 -17.56
C ILE A 15 -3.66 -51.25 -17.51
N SER A 16 -3.92 -51.90 -18.64
CA SER A 16 -4.85 -53.02 -18.79
C SER A 16 -4.09 -54.33 -18.65
N VAL A 17 -4.57 -55.26 -17.82
CA VAL A 17 -4.06 -56.64 -17.76
C VAL A 17 -5.18 -57.59 -18.15
N LEU A 18 -4.96 -58.34 -19.24
CA LEU A 18 -5.73 -59.53 -19.62
C LEU A 18 -5.23 -60.73 -18.80
N VAL A 19 -6.14 -61.56 -18.28
CA VAL A 19 -5.81 -62.93 -17.86
C VAL A 19 -6.81 -63.89 -18.51
N THR A 20 -6.24 -64.85 -19.23
CA THR A 20 -6.89 -65.95 -19.94
C THR A 20 -7.38 -67.02 -18.96
N ALA A 21 -8.62 -67.48 -19.11
CA ALA A 21 -9.14 -68.64 -18.39
C ALA A 21 -9.09 -69.91 -19.28
N CYS A 22 -8.63 -71.03 -18.72
CA CYS A 22 -8.86 -72.39 -19.21
C CYS A 22 -9.36 -73.24 -18.03
N GLY A 23 -10.28 -74.16 -18.31
CA GLY A 23 -11.21 -74.74 -17.34
C GLY A 23 -10.74 -76.02 -16.61
N GLY A 24 -11.68 -76.57 -15.81
CA GLY A 24 -11.61 -77.96 -15.34
C GLY A 24 -12.20 -78.23 -13.94
N GLY A 25 -13.50 -78.54 -13.88
CA GLY A 25 -14.05 -79.77 -13.26
C GLY A 25 -14.20 -79.94 -11.74
N GLY A 26 -15.39 -80.44 -11.34
CA GLY A 26 -15.57 -81.41 -10.24
C GLY A 26 -16.28 -80.89 -8.98
N GLY A 27 -17.52 -81.33 -8.75
CA GLY A 27 -18.36 -80.89 -7.62
C GLY A 27 -18.28 -81.78 -6.38
N SER A 28 -18.87 -81.29 -5.29
CA SER A 28 -19.76 -82.01 -4.35
C SER A 28 -20.18 -81.06 -3.23
N GLU A 29 -21.39 -81.29 -2.75
CA GLU A 29 -22.16 -80.59 -1.70
C GLU A 29 -21.38 -80.37 -0.39
N ASP A 30 -21.53 -79.17 0.21
CA ASP A 30 -21.86 -79.08 1.64
C ASP A 30 -22.56 -77.74 1.94
N ALA A 31 -23.61 -77.84 2.73
CA ALA A 31 -24.47 -76.75 3.14
C ALA A 31 -23.95 -76.13 4.44
N GLY A 32 -24.01 -74.79 4.51
CA GLY A 32 -24.10 -74.09 5.79
C GLY A 32 -22.78 -73.91 6.54
N LYS A 33 -22.09 -72.81 6.25
CA LYS A 33 -21.63 -71.93 7.33
C LYS A 33 -21.57 -70.50 6.81
N ALA A 34 -22.40 -69.64 7.40
CA ALA A 34 -22.24 -68.20 7.30
C ALA A 34 -20.81 -67.87 7.76
N GLY A 35 -19.91 -67.73 6.80
CA GLY A 35 -18.65 -67.04 6.99
C GLY A 35 -19.02 -65.61 7.24
N THR A 36 -18.97 -65.19 8.50
CA THR A 36 -18.87 -63.78 8.87
C THR A 36 -17.83 -63.17 7.96
N SER A 37 -18.25 -62.34 7.00
CA SER A 37 -17.34 -61.44 6.31
C SER A 37 -16.82 -60.54 7.42
N ASN A 38 -15.66 -60.91 7.96
CA ASN A 38 -14.84 -60.00 8.72
C ASN A 38 -14.40 -58.96 7.70
N THR A 39 -15.28 -57.99 7.40
CA THR A 39 -14.93 -56.74 6.77
C THR A 39 -14.05 -56.04 7.78
N GLY A 40 -12.78 -56.48 7.87
CA GLY A 40 -11.78 -55.75 8.60
C GLY A 40 -11.77 -54.37 7.99
N SER A 41 -12.42 -53.42 8.66
CA SER A 41 -12.25 -52.02 8.36
C SER A 41 -10.77 -51.76 8.62
N ASP A 42 -9.98 -51.61 7.57
CA ASP A 42 -8.60 -51.20 7.74
C ASP A 42 -8.62 -49.83 8.44
N ALA A 43 -7.84 -49.70 9.52
CA ALA A 43 -7.66 -48.42 10.19
C ALA A 43 -7.13 -47.39 9.18
N PRO A 44 -7.45 -46.09 9.33
CA PRO A 44 -7.01 -45.09 8.38
C PRO A 44 -5.48 -45.06 8.31
N ALA A 45 -4.92 -44.98 7.11
CA ALA A 45 -3.49 -44.76 6.91
C ALA A 45 -3.27 -43.58 5.96
N ILE A 46 -2.34 -42.69 6.30
CA ILE A 46 -2.05 -41.50 5.49
C ILE A 46 -0.99 -41.84 4.45
N ALA A 47 -1.40 -41.87 3.18
CA ALA A 47 -0.54 -42.16 2.03
C ALA A 47 0.19 -40.91 1.52
N THR A 48 -0.41 -39.72 1.68
CA THR A 48 0.23 -38.45 1.33
C THR A 48 -0.03 -37.43 2.41
N GLN A 49 1.05 -36.91 2.99
CA GLN A 49 1.02 -35.89 4.03
C GLN A 49 0.69 -34.52 3.43
N PRO A 50 0.05 -33.61 4.19
CA PRO A 50 -0.07 -32.23 3.77
C PRO A 50 1.32 -31.59 3.70
N ALA A 51 1.56 -30.80 2.65
CA ALA A 51 2.81 -30.08 2.46
C ALA A 51 2.78 -28.71 3.15
N ASN A 52 3.96 -28.21 3.54
CA ASN A 52 4.12 -26.82 3.97
C ASN A 52 3.71 -25.86 2.84
N ALA A 53 3.23 -24.68 3.21
CA ALA A 53 2.79 -23.66 2.27
C ALA A 53 3.50 -22.34 2.52
N THR A 54 3.85 -21.62 1.45
CA THR A 54 4.36 -20.25 1.54
C THR A 54 3.48 -19.31 0.74
N VAL A 55 2.93 -18.29 1.39
CA VAL A 55 1.88 -17.42 0.81
C VAL A 55 2.21 -15.95 1.09
N LEU A 56 1.75 -15.05 0.22
CA LEU A 56 1.72 -13.62 0.53
C LEU A 56 0.61 -13.34 1.56
N THR A 57 0.72 -12.26 2.34
CA THR A 57 -0.41 -11.73 3.11
C THR A 57 -1.62 -11.53 2.22
N ASP A 58 -2.82 -11.81 2.74
CA ASP A 58 -4.15 -11.82 2.08
C ASP A 58 -4.41 -12.92 1.05
N GLY A 59 -3.40 -13.73 0.72
CA GLY A 59 -3.57 -14.90 -0.13
C GLY A 59 -4.31 -16.04 0.57
N THR A 60 -4.66 -17.08 -0.20
CA THR A 60 -5.19 -18.35 0.33
C THR A 60 -4.29 -19.50 -0.07
N THR A 61 -4.30 -20.59 0.70
CA THR A 61 -3.66 -21.85 0.32
C THR A 61 -4.58 -23.02 0.60
N THR A 62 -4.37 -24.14 -0.09
CA THR A 62 -5.10 -25.39 0.14
C THR A 62 -4.16 -26.46 0.65
N PHE A 63 -4.43 -26.99 1.83
CA PHE A 63 -3.79 -28.18 2.35
C PHE A 63 -4.59 -29.42 1.94
N THR A 64 -3.91 -30.47 1.51
CA THR A 64 -4.54 -31.72 1.05
C THR A 64 -3.90 -32.92 1.72
N VAL A 65 -4.70 -33.93 2.05
CA VAL A 65 -4.23 -35.24 2.54
C VAL A 65 -4.77 -36.34 1.62
N VAL A 66 -3.99 -37.39 1.41
CA VAL A 66 -4.49 -38.65 0.80
C VAL A 66 -4.41 -39.73 1.87
N ALA A 67 -5.55 -40.34 2.18
CA ALA A 67 -5.66 -41.41 3.17
C ALA A 67 -6.36 -42.63 2.58
N THR A 68 -5.96 -43.81 3.02
CA THR A 68 -6.58 -45.11 2.71
C THR A 68 -7.39 -45.60 3.91
N GLY A 69 -8.29 -46.57 3.65
CA GLY A 69 -9.27 -47.09 4.61
C GLY A 69 -10.70 -46.87 4.13
N THR A 70 -11.67 -47.42 4.84
CA THR A 70 -13.09 -47.33 4.50
C THR A 70 -13.82 -46.40 5.47
N GLY A 71 -14.84 -45.68 4.99
CA GLY A 71 -15.69 -44.81 5.82
C GLY A 71 -14.92 -43.68 6.54
N LEU A 72 -14.02 -43.00 5.83
CA LEU A 72 -13.15 -41.97 6.41
C LEU A 72 -13.89 -40.67 6.72
N ALA A 73 -13.71 -40.16 7.94
CA ALA A 73 -14.06 -38.81 8.36
C ALA A 73 -12.78 -38.00 8.60
N TYR A 74 -12.81 -36.70 8.28
CA TYR A 74 -11.67 -35.80 8.44
C TYR A 74 -12.01 -34.70 9.43
N GLN A 75 -11.00 -34.23 10.16
CA GLN A 75 -11.08 -33.00 10.93
C GLN A 75 -9.74 -32.27 10.87
N TRP A 76 -9.71 -31.15 10.16
CA TRP A 76 -8.54 -30.28 10.15
C TRP A 76 -8.43 -29.50 11.46
N LYS A 77 -7.18 -29.29 11.88
CA LYS A 77 -6.82 -28.52 13.06
C LYS A 77 -5.81 -27.44 12.68
N LYS A 78 -5.92 -26.28 13.32
CA LYS A 78 -4.95 -25.19 13.27
C LYS A 78 -4.40 -24.98 14.67
N ASN A 79 -3.08 -25.07 14.82
CA ASN A 79 -2.38 -24.96 16.11
C ASN A 79 -2.99 -25.88 17.19
N GLY A 80 -3.40 -27.09 16.80
CA GLY A 80 -4.03 -28.08 17.69
C GLY A 80 -5.55 -27.93 17.88
N THR A 81 -6.14 -26.80 17.50
CA THR A 81 -7.59 -26.54 17.65
C THR A 81 -8.35 -26.93 16.39
N ALA A 82 -9.49 -27.62 16.54
CA ALA A 82 -10.33 -28.01 15.41
C ALA A 82 -10.88 -26.80 14.64
N ILE A 83 -10.80 -26.86 13.31
CA ILE A 83 -11.38 -25.86 12.42
C ILE A 83 -12.82 -26.28 12.13
N ALA A 84 -13.79 -25.47 12.55
CA ALA A 84 -15.21 -25.79 12.37
C ALA A 84 -15.55 -26.01 10.89
N GLY A 85 -16.24 -27.12 10.59
CA GLY A 85 -16.68 -27.47 9.23
C GLY A 85 -15.60 -28.04 8.31
N ALA A 86 -14.33 -28.02 8.68
CA ALA A 86 -13.23 -28.53 7.85
C ALA A 86 -13.13 -30.07 7.91
N THR A 87 -14.06 -30.72 7.21
CA THR A 87 -14.32 -32.17 7.27
C THR A 87 -14.03 -32.94 5.97
N SER A 88 -13.34 -32.29 5.03
CA SER A 88 -12.94 -32.87 3.74
C SER A 88 -11.45 -33.26 3.72
N ALA A 89 -11.05 -34.07 2.74
CA ALA A 89 -9.64 -34.41 2.50
C ALA A 89 -8.77 -33.20 2.10
N SER A 90 -9.37 -32.06 1.78
CA SER A 90 -8.72 -30.79 1.55
C SER A 90 -9.29 -29.69 2.44
N TYR A 91 -8.45 -28.73 2.82
CA TYR A 91 -8.84 -27.51 3.52
C TYR A 91 -8.21 -26.29 2.86
N GLN A 92 -9.04 -25.37 2.38
CA GLN A 92 -8.60 -24.05 1.92
C GLN A 92 -8.65 -23.06 3.08
N THR A 93 -7.56 -22.33 3.30
CA THR A 93 -7.53 -21.26 4.32
C THR A 93 -8.41 -20.08 3.89
N PRO A 94 -8.99 -19.33 4.84
CA PRO A 94 -9.39 -17.95 4.55
C PRO A 94 -8.16 -17.11 4.15
N PRO A 95 -8.36 -15.86 3.65
CA PRO A 95 -7.26 -14.91 3.42
C PRO A 95 -6.35 -14.82 4.66
N VAL A 96 -5.08 -15.13 4.47
CA VAL A 96 -4.11 -15.23 5.57
C VAL A 96 -3.65 -13.85 6.02
N SER A 97 -3.44 -13.69 7.31
CA SER A 97 -2.98 -12.46 7.97
C SER A 97 -1.67 -12.71 8.71
N TYR A 98 -0.99 -11.65 9.16
CA TYR A 98 0.29 -11.78 9.89
C TYR A 98 0.24 -12.75 11.08
N GLY A 99 -0.91 -12.86 11.76
CA GLY A 99 -1.10 -13.80 12.88
C GLY A 99 -1.14 -15.28 12.47
N ASP A 100 -1.22 -15.57 11.17
CA ASP A 100 -1.18 -16.92 10.61
C ASP A 100 0.25 -17.37 10.26
N ASN A 101 1.24 -16.48 10.35
CA ASN A 101 2.61 -16.84 10.08
C ASN A 101 3.13 -17.85 11.10
N GLY A 102 3.64 -18.98 10.62
CA GLY A 102 4.06 -20.11 11.46
C GLY A 102 2.90 -21.00 11.93
N ALA A 103 1.66 -20.74 11.52
CA ALA A 103 0.52 -21.60 11.89
C ALA A 103 0.74 -23.04 11.41
N GLN A 104 0.39 -23.99 12.28
CA GLN A 104 0.57 -25.42 12.06
C GLN A 104 -0.77 -26.05 11.74
N TYR A 105 -0.85 -26.76 10.61
CA TYR A 105 -2.03 -27.47 10.16
C TYR A 105 -1.80 -28.98 10.27
N THR A 106 -2.76 -29.67 10.88
CA THR A 106 -2.82 -31.13 10.92
C THR A 106 -4.24 -31.58 10.58
N VAL A 107 -4.38 -32.82 10.12
CA VAL A 107 -5.67 -33.46 9.93
C VAL A 107 -5.71 -34.78 10.69
N VAL A 108 -6.80 -34.98 11.41
CA VAL A 108 -7.13 -36.28 12.00
C VAL A 108 -8.10 -36.97 11.07
N VAL A 109 -7.75 -38.18 10.63
CA VAL A 109 -8.58 -39.06 9.82
C VAL A 109 -9.08 -40.18 10.72
N THR A 110 -10.39 -40.42 10.73
CA THR A 110 -11.04 -41.39 11.62
C THR A 110 -11.98 -42.29 10.85
N ASN A 111 -12.03 -43.56 11.21
CA ASN A 111 -13.11 -44.46 10.84
C ASN A 111 -13.44 -45.39 12.03
N ALA A 112 -14.28 -46.40 11.80
CA ALA A 112 -14.69 -47.34 12.84
C ALA A 112 -13.53 -48.19 13.42
N ALA A 113 -12.43 -48.36 12.69
CA ALA A 113 -11.27 -49.14 13.14
C ALA A 113 -10.18 -48.33 13.85
N GLY A 114 -10.21 -46.99 13.76
CA GLY A 114 -9.24 -46.17 14.47
C GLY A 114 -9.02 -44.80 13.85
N THR A 115 -7.86 -44.22 14.18
CA THR A 115 -7.49 -42.86 13.80
C THR A 115 -6.05 -42.76 13.32
N ALA A 116 -5.81 -41.96 12.30
CA ALA A 116 -4.48 -41.49 11.92
C ALA A 116 -4.41 -39.97 11.98
N THR A 117 -3.30 -39.43 12.49
CA THR A 117 -3.03 -37.98 12.47
C THR A 117 -1.89 -37.70 11.50
N SER A 118 -2.04 -36.67 10.68
CA SER A 118 -1.01 -36.26 9.73
C SER A 118 0.24 -35.72 10.42
N ALA A 119 1.33 -35.65 9.66
CA ALA A 119 2.43 -34.75 9.95
C ALA A 119 1.95 -33.29 9.95
N VAL A 120 2.71 -32.42 10.60
CA VAL A 120 2.45 -30.98 10.64
C VAL A 120 2.81 -30.34 9.31
N ALA A 121 1.88 -29.63 8.70
CA ALA A 121 2.12 -28.70 7.61
C ALA A 121 2.18 -27.26 8.16
N GLN A 122 3.30 -26.58 7.97
CA GLN A 122 3.48 -25.19 8.39
C GLN A 122 3.08 -24.21 7.28
N LEU A 123 2.35 -23.17 7.66
CA LEU A 123 2.11 -21.99 6.84
C LEU A 123 3.16 -20.92 7.15
N THR A 124 3.90 -20.51 6.13
CA THR A 124 4.87 -19.42 6.21
C THR A 124 4.41 -18.28 5.35
N LEU A 125 4.41 -17.06 5.88
CA LEU A 125 4.21 -15.88 5.07
C LEU A 125 5.53 -15.41 4.47
N LYS A 126 5.48 -14.84 3.27
CA LYS A 126 6.63 -14.19 2.64
C LYS A 126 6.27 -12.79 2.17
N LEU A 127 7.28 -11.95 2.05
CA LEU A 127 7.18 -10.65 1.40
C LEU A 127 7.04 -10.82 -0.11
N SER A 128 6.32 -9.90 -0.74
CA SER A 128 6.43 -9.65 -2.17
C SER A 128 7.74 -8.92 -2.49
N ALA A 129 8.06 -8.76 -3.78
CA ALA A 129 9.19 -7.93 -4.21
C ALA A 129 9.02 -6.45 -3.76
N ASN A 130 7.80 -5.90 -3.84
CA ASN A 130 7.51 -4.53 -3.42
C ASN A 130 7.69 -4.36 -1.92
N GLN A 131 7.21 -5.31 -1.12
CA GLN A 131 7.33 -5.27 0.33
C GLN A 131 8.78 -5.44 0.78
N GLN A 132 9.54 -6.35 0.14
CA GLN A 132 10.97 -6.53 0.40
C GLN A 132 11.75 -5.24 0.10
N ALA A 133 11.57 -4.65 -1.09
CA ALA A 133 12.27 -3.42 -1.46
C ALA A 133 11.95 -2.24 -0.52
N PHE A 134 10.71 -2.18 -0.02
CA PHE A 134 10.33 -1.23 1.01
C PHE A 134 11.02 -1.51 2.36
N GLU A 135 11.03 -2.75 2.83
CA GLU A 135 11.69 -3.13 4.10
C GLU A 135 13.20 -2.89 4.05
N ASP A 136 13.87 -3.24 2.95
CA ASP A 136 15.30 -3.04 2.75
C ASP A 136 15.71 -1.57 2.97
N LEU A 137 14.80 -0.64 2.67
CA LEU A 137 15.02 0.78 2.89
C LEU A 137 14.66 1.23 4.32
N ILE A 138 13.53 0.81 4.87
CA ILE A 138 12.93 1.46 6.05
C ILE A 138 13.07 0.66 7.36
N LEU A 139 13.23 -0.67 7.29
CA LEU A 139 13.19 -1.54 8.45
C LEU A 139 14.55 -1.56 9.16
N ALA A 140 14.55 -1.40 10.49
CA ALA A 140 15.74 -1.55 11.30
C ALA A 140 16.40 -2.94 11.06
N PRO A 141 17.74 -3.02 10.91
CA PRO A 141 18.74 -2.01 11.25
C PRO A 141 19.10 -1.04 10.13
N SER A 142 18.32 -0.96 9.03
CA SER A 142 18.49 0.12 8.06
C SER A 142 18.45 1.47 8.78
N ALA A 143 19.26 2.41 8.33
CA ALA A 143 19.30 3.77 8.85
C ALA A 143 18.06 4.62 8.45
N GLY A 144 17.11 4.02 7.75
CA GLY A 144 15.80 4.59 7.46
C GLY A 144 15.65 5.11 6.04
N SER A 145 14.40 5.48 5.74
CA SER A 145 13.94 6.03 4.47
C SER A 145 13.98 7.55 4.52
N TYR A 146 14.97 8.17 3.88
CA TYR A 146 15.16 9.62 3.85
C TYR A 146 14.32 10.29 2.76
N PHE A 147 13.89 11.51 3.03
CA PHE A 147 13.21 12.35 2.07
C PHE A 147 13.69 13.79 2.17
N LEU A 148 13.88 14.43 1.01
CA LEU A 148 14.28 15.83 0.93
C LEU A 148 13.05 16.70 0.70
N HIS A 149 13.07 17.86 1.32
CA HIS A 149 12.12 18.93 1.10
C HIS A 149 12.89 20.17 0.71
N TRP A 150 12.37 20.92 -0.27
CA TRP A 150 13.05 22.11 -0.73
C TRP A 150 12.11 23.15 -1.30
N ASN A 151 12.54 24.40 -1.16
CA ASN A 151 12.12 25.53 -1.96
C ASN A 151 13.38 26.29 -2.35
N LEU A 152 13.99 25.88 -3.46
CA LEU A 152 15.26 26.42 -3.94
C LEU A 152 15.05 27.08 -5.30
N ASN A 153 15.71 28.22 -5.50
CA ASN A 153 15.69 28.92 -6.78
C ASN A 153 16.36 28.06 -7.86
N TYR A 154 15.75 28.03 -9.06
CA TYR A 154 16.26 27.30 -10.22
C TYR A 154 17.61 27.80 -10.73
N SER A 155 17.92 29.07 -10.47
CA SER A 155 19.17 29.72 -10.86
C SER A 155 19.51 30.82 -9.87
N GLY A 156 20.78 31.23 -9.82
CA GLY A 156 21.22 32.33 -8.97
C GLY A 156 21.36 31.94 -7.50
N GLY A 157 21.41 32.96 -6.63
CA GLY A 157 21.59 32.79 -5.19
C GLY A 157 20.33 32.28 -4.47
N GLN A 158 20.50 31.87 -3.22
CA GLN A 158 19.43 31.49 -2.31
C GLN A 158 19.31 32.52 -1.20
N THR A 159 18.10 32.76 -0.70
CA THR A 159 17.81 33.73 0.35
C THR A 159 17.19 33.05 1.55
N SER A 160 17.87 33.08 2.70
CA SER A 160 17.36 32.50 3.94
C SER A 160 16.03 33.15 4.36
N GLY A 161 15.11 32.35 4.88
CA GLY A 161 13.73 32.77 5.22
C GLY A 161 12.75 32.70 4.05
N THR A 162 13.23 32.67 2.80
CA THR A 162 12.40 32.38 1.61
C THR A 162 12.70 30.99 1.06
N ASN A 163 13.98 30.69 0.87
CA ASN A 163 14.47 29.42 0.41
C ASN A 163 14.81 28.50 1.60
N TYR A 164 14.62 27.21 1.39
CA TYR A 164 14.96 26.18 2.37
C TYR A 164 15.32 24.88 1.68
N ALA A 165 16.14 24.07 2.34
CA ALA A 165 16.28 22.66 2.05
C ALA A 165 16.48 21.91 3.38
N TYR A 166 15.70 20.87 3.59
CA TYR A 166 15.75 20.06 4.80
C TYR A 166 15.39 18.61 4.47
N SER A 167 15.59 17.72 5.43
CA SER A 167 15.25 16.31 5.30
C SER A 167 14.53 15.80 6.53
N ASP A 168 13.74 14.75 6.34
CA ASP A 168 13.30 13.86 7.40
C ASP A 168 13.62 12.40 7.05
N LEU A 169 13.50 11.51 8.04
CA LEU A 169 13.59 10.08 7.82
C LEU A 169 12.42 9.36 8.50
N GLY A 170 11.94 8.31 7.86
CA GLY A 170 11.04 7.32 8.45
C GLY A 170 11.79 6.02 8.74
N GLN A 171 11.41 5.32 9.80
CA GLN A 171 11.95 4.02 10.16
C GLN A 171 10.85 3.11 10.73
N LEU A 172 10.91 1.82 10.40
CA LEU A 172 10.13 0.76 11.03
C LEU A 172 11.00 -0.03 12.00
N THR A 173 10.45 -0.36 13.18
CA THR A 173 11.12 -1.18 14.19
C THR A 173 10.90 -2.68 13.98
N SER A 174 9.85 -3.07 13.24
CA SER A 174 9.51 -4.45 12.96
C SER A 174 8.82 -4.56 11.60
N SER A 175 8.84 -5.76 11.02
CA SER A 175 8.15 -6.04 9.76
C SER A 175 6.63 -6.08 9.99
N PRO A 176 5.81 -5.43 9.14
CA PRO A 176 4.37 -5.62 9.14
C PRO A 176 3.93 -7.07 8.87
N LEU A 177 4.78 -7.88 8.21
CA LEU A 177 4.52 -9.30 7.94
C LEU A 177 4.48 -10.13 9.23
N THR A 178 5.34 -9.81 10.20
CA THR A 178 5.54 -10.62 11.42
C THR A 178 4.93 -9.98 12.66
N ALA A 179 4.84 -8.65 12.71
CA ALA A 179 4.35 -7.91 13.87
C ALA A 179 3.01 -7.20 13.62
N GLY A 180 2.39 -7.38 12.45
CA GLY A 180 1.16 -6.69 12.07
C GLY A 180 1.39 -5.20 11.79
N PRO A 181 0.34 -4.37 11.65
CA PRO A 181 0.50 -2.96 11.30
C PRO A 181 1.47 -2.20 12.22
N GLN A 182 2.44 -1.49 11.63
CA GLN A 182 3.52 -0.83 12.36
C GLN A 182 3.42 0.69 12.26
N VAL A 183 3.76 1.40 13.34
CA VAL A 183 3.90 2.87 13.27
C VAL A 183 5.24 3.21 12.64
N ASN A 184 5.21 4.06 11.61
CA ASN A 184 6.40 4.64 11.02
C ASN A 184 6.90 5.80 11.88
N ALA A 185 8.04 5.60 12.54
CA ALA A 185 8.68 6.62 13.34
C ALA A 185 9.34 7.64 12.42
N GLN A 186 8.70 8.80 12.26
CA GLN A 186 9.28 9.94 11.54
C GLN A 186 10.06 10.84 12.48
N THR A 187 11.26 11.24 12.06
CA THR A 187 12.05 12.23 12.80
C THR A 187 11.53 13.64 12.57
N ALA A 188 11.83 14.55 13.50
CA ALA A 188 11.68 15.97 13.24
C ALA A 188 12.52 16.41 12.02
N PRO A 189 12.06 17.42 11.25
CA PRO A 189 12.82 17.98 10.14
C PRO A 189 14.21 18.44 10.56
N ARG A 190 15.22 18.14 9.73
CA ARG A 190 16.60 18.57 9.93
C ARG A 190 17.08 19.36 8.74
N ASN A 191 17.68 20.51 9.02
CA ASN A 191 18.31 21.31 7.99
C ASN A 191 19.48 20.55 7.37
N ILE A 192 19.60 20.61 6.05
CA ILE A 192 20.70 19.98 5.32
C ILE A 192 21.66 21.01 4.70
N THR A 193 21.42 22.29 4.98
CA THR A 193 22.20 23.43 4.49
C THR A 193 22.87 24.16 5.64
N ALA A 194 23.97 24.86 5.37
CA ALA A 194 24.69 25.63 6.37
C ALA A 194 24.22 27.09 6.47
N THR A 195 23.58 27.64 5.43
CA THR A 195 23.25 29.06 5.28
C THR A 195 21.75 29.35 5.25
N LEU A 196 20.91 28.36 4.95
CA LEU A 196 19.45 28.53 4.99
C LEU A 196 18.90 28.13 6.35
N ALA A 197 17.76 28.68 6.74
CA ALA A 197 17.03 28.27 7.94
C ALA A 197 15.97 27.21 7.61
N LEU A 198 15.54 26.44 8.61
CA LEU A 198 14.30 25.67 8.50
C LEU A 198 13.12 26.63 8.25
N PRO A 199 12.16 26.25 7.39
CA PRO A 199 10.98 27.09 7.17
C PRO A 199 10.14 27.18 8.44
N ALA A 200 9.47 28.33 8.63
CA ALA A 200 8.38 28.41 9.59
C ALA A 200 7.29 27.40 9.24
N SER A 201 6.57 26.90 10.24
CA SER A 201 5.59 25.80 10.11
C SER A 201 4.71 25.93 8.87
N SER A 202 4.57 24.85 8.10
CA SER A 202 3.70 24.81 6.93
C SER A 202 2.22 24.81 7.32
N SER A 203 1.36 25.18 6.37
CA SER A 203 -0.08 25.00 6.53
C SER A 203 -0.42 23.51 6.70
N PRO A 204 -1.26 23.13 7.66
CA PRO A 204 -1.58 21.73 7.91
C PRO A 204 -2.39 21.14 6.77
N THR A 205 -2.17 19.84 6.52
CA THR A 205 -3.12 19.06 5.74
C THR A 205 -4.35 18.77 6.60
N ARG A 206 -5.53 18.97 6.03
CA ARG A 206 -6.82 18.78 6.71
C ARG A 206 -7.75 17.94 5.86
N VAL A 207 -8.52 17.07 6.50
CA VAL A 207 -9.52 16.24 5.84
C VAL A 207 -10.85 16.30 6.59
N LEU A 208 -11.95 16.18 5.86
CA LEU A 208 -13.26 15.90 6.43
C LEU A 208 -13.37 14.39 6.65
N LYS A 209 -13.57 13.98 7.90
CA LYS A 209 -13.64 12.57 8.31
C LYS A 209 -14.57 12.43 9.51
N ASN A 210 -15.44 11.43 9.50
CA ASN A 210 -16.37 11.14 10.61
C ASN A 210 -17.20 12.39 11.02
N GLY A 211 -17.61 13.19 10.03
CA GLY A 211 -18.44 14.37 10.25
C GLY A 211 -17.70 15.63 10.73
N ALA A 212 -16.37 15.61 10.83
CA ALA A 212 -15.58 16.74 11.30
C ALA A 212 -14.35 17.01 10.43
N VAL A 213 -13.88 18.26 10.42
CA VAL A 213 -12.56 18.59 9.86
C VAL A 213 -11.51 18.20 10.90
N ILE A 214 -10.53 17.40 10.48
CA ILE A 214 -9.41 16.97 11.32
C ILE A 214 -8.08 17.38 10.69
N VAL A 215 -7.09 17.64 11.53
CA VAL A 215 -5.70 17.89 11.12
C VAL A 215 -4.98 16.55 10.99
N VAL A 216 -4.33 16.35 9.85
CA VAL A 216 -3.45 15.20 9.61
C VAL A 216 -2.17 15.41 10.43
N GLY A 217 -1.82 14.43 11.24
CA GLY A 217 -0.60 14.43 12.06
C GLY A 217 0.64 14.07 11.26
N SER A 218 1.77 13.94 11.96
CA SER A 218 3.06 13.54 11.38
C SER A 218 3.28 12.02 11.38
N SER A 219 2.44 11.26 12.09
CA SER A 219 2.58 9.81 12.20
C SER A 219 1.85 9.09 11.06
N SER A 220 2.39 7.97 10.64
CA SER A 220 1.72 7.04 9.72
C SER A 220 1.81 5.61 10.23
N LYS A 221 0.85 4.77 9.85
CA LYS A 221 0.85 3.34 10.11
C LYS A 221 1.02 2.59 8.79
N VAL A 222 1.93 1.62 8.77
CA VAL A 222 2.27 0.81 7.61
C VAL A 222 1.74 -0.59 7.79
N SER A 223 1.13 -1.14 6.74
CA SER A 223 0.66 -2.52 6.68
C SER A 223 0.82 -3.08 5.27
N TYR A 224 0.65 -4.40 5.12
CA TYR A 224 0.70 -5.06 3.82
C TYR A 224 -0.69 -5.42 3.31
N VAL A 225 -0.88 -5.19 2.02
CA VAL A 225 -2.08 -5.58 1.28
C VAL A 225 -1.64 -6.18 -0.04
N SER A 226 -1.93 -7.45 -0.24
CA SER A 226 -1.52 -8.25 -1.38
C SER A 226 0.00 -8.19 -1.56
N SER A 227 0.46 -7.70 -2.71
CA SER A 227 1.86 -7.46 -2.98
C SER A 227 2.36 -6.11 -2.49
N ASP A 228 1.50 -5.21 -2.02
CA ASP A 228 1.81 -3.79 -1.92
C ASP A 228 1.86 -3.30 -0.47
N VAL A 229 2.27 -2.05 -0.31
CA VAL A 229 2.45 -1.40 0.98
C VAL A 229 1.32 -0.39 1.17
N ARG A 230 0.50 -0.60 2.19
CA ARG A 230 -0.50 0.39 2.62
C ARG A 230 0.11 1.32 3.65
N VAL A 231 -0.06 2.62 3.43
CA VAL A 231 0.32 3.68 4.36
C VAL A 231 -0.92 4.44 4.79
N ASP A 232 -1.21 4.41 6.09
CA ASP A 232 -2.31 5.15 6.71
C ASP A 232 -1.73 6.39 7.40
N SER A 233 -1.99 7.57 6.86
CA SER A 233 -1.67 8.82 7.56
C SER A 233 -2.65 9.02 8.71
N LEU A 234 -2.11 9.25 9.90
CA LEU A 234 -2.90 9.39 11.12
C LEU A 234 -3.26 10.86 11.35
N ALA A 235 -4.36 11.10 12.06
CA ALA A 235 -4.70 12.42 12.57
C ALA A 235 -3.72 12.83 13.68
N ALA A 236 -3.82 14.08 14.14
CA ALA A 236 -3.00 14.58 15.25
C ALA A 236 -3.18 13.77 16.56
N ASP A 237 -4.25 12.99 16.70
CA ASP A 237 -4.49 12.06 17.82
C ASP A 237 -3.68 10.75 17.73
N ASN A 238 -2.90 10.55 16.66
CA ASN A 238 -2.10 9.35 16.37
C ASN A 238 -2.89 8.02 16.37
N THR A 239 -4.21 8.06 16.21
CA THR A 239 -5.07 6.86 16.22
C THR A 239 -6.06 6.84 15.06
N THR A 240 -6.69 7.98 14.76
CA THR A 240 -7.65 8.11 13.68
C THR A 240 -6.93 8.07 12.33
N VAL A 241 -7.29 7.15 11.45
CA VAL A 241 -6.80 7.15 10.06
C VAL A 241 -7.45 8.30 9.30
N ALA A 242 -6.66 9.32 8.96
CA ALA A 242 -7.13 10.48 8.22
C ALA A 242 -7.33 10.12 6.74
N TYR A 243 -6.36 9.45 6.13
CA TYR A 243 -6.46 8.88 4.79
C TYR A 243 -5.49 7.71 4.63
N SER A 244 -5.70 6.92 3.59
CA SER A 244 -4.90 5.74 3.27
C SER A 244 -4.36 5.82 1.85
N GLU A 245 -3.19 5.25 1.62
CA GLU A 245 -2.51 5.22 0.33
C GLU A 245 -1.96 3.80 0.08
N ILE A 246 -1.94 3.37 -1.18
CA ILE A 246 -1.25 2.15 -1.61
C ILE A 246 -0.01 2.53 -2.41
N ARG A 247 1.14 2.03 -1.98
CA ARG A 247 2.42 2.14 -2.68
C ARG A 247 2.76 0.83 -3.36
N SER A 248 3.13 0.90 -4.63
CA SER A 248 3.35 -0.24 -5.52
C SER A 248 4.49 0.06 -6.50
N ASN A 249 4.85 -0.93 -7.32
CA ASN A 249 5.87 -0.80 -8.37
C ASN A 249 7.21 -0.25 -7.84
N TYR A 250 7.71 -0.88 -6.78
CA TYR A 250 8.96 -0.46 -6.16
C TYR A 250 10.16 -0.84 -7.03
N GLU A 251 11.07 0.10 -7.24
CA GLU A 251 12.30 -0.07 -7.99
C GLU A 251 13.46 0.58 -7.23
N THR A 252 14.49 -0.20 -6.90
CA THR A 252 15.72 0.33 -6.30
C THR A 252 16.71 0.69 -7.40
N VAL A 253 17.13 1.94 -7.43
CA VAL A 253 18.06 2.48 -8.43
C VAL A 253 19.34 2.93 -7.76
N ALA A 254 20.48 2.41 -8.23
CA ALA A 254 21.79 2.78 -7.72
C ALA A 254 22.16 4.22 -8.11
N LEU A 255 22.85 4.92 -7.22
CA LEU A 255 23.47 6.22 -7.45
C LEU A 255 24.98 6.05 -7.37
N THR A 256 25.68 6.38 -8.45
CA THR A 256 27.13 6.18 -8.59
C THR A 256 27.77 7.38 -9.28
N GLY A 257 29.06 7.61 -9.03
CA GLY A 257 29.81 8.68 -9.69
C GLY A 257 29.53 10.05 -9.08
N ALA A 258 29.64 11.11 -9.90
CA ALA A 258 29.45 12.47 -9.45
C ALA A 258 27.98 12.73 -9.05
N VAL A 259 27.77 13.41 -7.92
CA VAL A 259 26.42 13.73 -7.42
C VAL A 259 25.64 14.49 -8.48
N VAL A 260 26.24 15.53 -9.07
CA VAL A 260 25.61 16.38 -10.10
C VAL A 260 25.26 15.65 -11.40
N SER A 261 25.74 14.41 -11.59
CA SER A 261 25.45 13.58 -12.76
C SER A 261 24.45 12.45 -12.45
N ALA A 262 23.57 12.67 -11.46
CA ALA A 262 22.54 11.72 -11.08
C ALA A 262 21.62 11.33 -12.27
N ALA A 263 21.03 10.14 -12.20
CA ALA A 263 20.07 9.66 -13.20
C ALA A 263 18.93 10.68 -13.41
N ALA A 264 18.44 10.81 -14.65
CA ALA A 264 17.46 11.82 -15.03
C ALA A 264 16.21 11.81 -14.13
N ASP A 265 15.68 10.65 -13.79
CA ASP A 265 14.52 10.53 -12.88
C ASP A 265 14.79 11.15 -11.51
N PHE A 266 15.95 10.89 -10.93
CA PHE A 266 16.36 11.43 -9.63
C PHE A 266 16.63 12.93 -9.70
N ALA A 267 17.34 13.36 -10.75
CA ALA A 267 17.67 14.76 -10.99
C ALA A 267 16.41 15.59 -11.25
N HIS A 268 15.46 15.08 -12.03
CA HIS A 268 14.17 15.71 -12.26
C HIS A 268 13.36 15.79 -10.97
N PHE A 269 13.23 14.69 -10.22
CA PHE A 269 12.51 14.70 -8.95
C PHE A 269 13.01 15.81 -8.01
N HIS A 270 14.33 15.97 -7.92
CA HIS A 270 15.00 16.96 -7.07
C HIS A 270 15.51 18.17 -7.87
N ASN A 271 14.81 18.55 -8.95
CA ASN A 271 15.29 19.47 -9.99
C ASN A 271 16.05 20.70 -9.51
N SER A 272 15.59 21.43 -8.49
CA SER A 272 16.26 22.65 -8.04
C SER A 272 17.66 22.37 -7.48
N PHE A 273 17.91 21.19 -6.90
CA PHE A 273 19.24 20.80 -6.45
C PHE A 273 20.20 20.61 -7.63
N PHE A 274 19.72 20.01 -8.71
CA PHE A 274 20.55 19.61 -9.86
C PHE A 274 20.63 20.67 -10.96
N SER A 275 19.63 21.55 -11.05
CA SER A 275 19.57 22.60 -12.07
C SER A 275 20.38 23.84 -11.69
N ASN A 276 20.56 24.10 -10.39
CA ASN A 276 21.28 25.28 -9.92
C ASN A 276 22.71 24.92 -9.47
N ALA A 277 23.71 25.33 -10.27
CA ALA A 277 25.12 25.07 -10.01
C ALA A 277 25.66 25.68 -8.69
N ASN A 278 24.92 26.61 -8.07
CA ASN A 278 25.26 27.18 -6.77
C ASN A 278 24.84 26.29 -5.58
N VAL A 279 23.99 25.27 -5.79
CA VAL A 279 23.46 24.43 -4.71
C VAL A 279 24.39 23.28 -4.38
N LEU A 280 24.86 22.53 -5.38
CA LEU A 280 25.69 21.34 -5.20
C LEU A 280 27.13 21.53 -5.66
N ASN A 281 28.07 20.90 -4.95
CA ASN A 281 29.46 20.78 -5.35
C ASN A 281 29.61 19.82 -6.54
N ALA A 282 30.13 20.32 -7.65
CA ALA A 282 30.29 19.58 -8.90
C ALA A 282 31.30 18.43 -8.81
N THR A 283 32.20 18.45 -7.82
CA THR A 283 33.20 17.38 -7.62
C THR A 283 32.79 16.36 -6.57
N ALA A 284 31.67 16.56 -5.88
CA ALA A 284 31.18 15.59 -4.91
C ALA A 284 30.73 14.30 -5.61
N THR A 285 30.95 13.16 -4.96
CA THR A 285 30.61 11.84 -5.48
C THR A 285 29.70 11.09 -4.51
N TYR A 286 28.85 10.22 -5.06
CA TYR A 286 28.04 9.32 -4.26
C TYR A 286 28.92 8.29 -3.55
N ALA A 287 28.68 8.12 -2.25
CA ALA A 287 29.30 7.05 -1.47
C ALA A 287 28.87 5.66 -1.99
N ALA A 288 29.71 4.65 -1.77
CA ALA A 288 29.38 3.27 -2.12
C ALA A 288 28.06 2.83 -1.46
N GLY A 289 27.23 2.12 -2.22
CA GLY A 289 25.91 1.67 -1.76
C GLY A 289 24.82 2.75 -1.78
N SER A 290 25.10 3.97 -2.27
CA SER A 290 24.06 4.99 -2.48
C SER A 290 22.98 4.48 -3.44
N SER A 291 21.73 4.58 -3.02
CA SER A 291 20.58 4.24 -3.87
C SER A 291 19.35 5.04 -3.48
N TYR A 292 18.39 5.08 -4.39
CA TYR A 292 17.06 5.55 -4.10
C TYR A 292 16.02 4.50 -4.51
N LEU A 293 14.88 4.56 -3.85
CA LEU A 293 13.72 3.72 -4.08
C LEU A 293 12.67 4.56 -4.78
N LYS A 294 12.23 4.11 -5.94
CA LYS A 294 11.16 4.67 -6.76
C LYS A 294 9.89 3.84 -6.56
N PHE A 295 8.72 4.46 -6.43
CA PHE A 295 7.46 3.74 -6.32
C PHE A 295 6.28 4.58 -6.83
N ALA A 296 5.20 3.91 -7.24
CA ALA A 296 3.93 4.55 -7.55
C ALA A 296 3.06 4.64 -6.30
N GLN A 297 2.25 5.70 -6.20
CA GLN A 297 1.34 5.91 -5.06
C GLN A 297 -0.09 6.16 -5.54
N THR A 298 -1.06 5.52 -4.90
CA THR A 298 -2.49 5.68 -5.20
C THR A 298 -3.29 5.92 -3.92
N ASN A 299 -4.34 6.72 -4.03
CA ASN A 299 -5.25 7.02 -2.94
C ASN A 299 -6.15 5.81 -2.66
N LYS A 300 -6.35 5.47 -1.38
CA LYS A 300 -7.23 4.37 -0.95
C LYS A 300 -8.46 4.91 -0.22
N GLY A 301 -9.62 4.74 -0.85
CA GLY A 301 -10.89 5.33 -0.45
C GLY A 301 -11.01 6.80 -0.85
N ASP A 302 -12.23 7.32 -0.93
CA ASP A 302 -12.45 8.75 -1.19
C ASP A 302 -11.82 9.59 -0.07
N ARG A 303 -11.00 10.58 -0.45
CA ARG A 303 -10.35 11.53 0.45
C ARG A 303 -10.91 12.93 0.22
N PHE A 304 -11.50 13.50 1.26
CA PHE A 304 -12.11 14.84 1.23
C PHE A 304 -11.19 15.83 1.94
N ASN A 305 -10.28 16.47 1.21
CA ASN A 305 -9.45 17.53 1.78
C ASN A 305 -10.30 18.75 2.10
N ALA A 306 -10.03 19.40 3.23
CA ALA A 306 -10.69 20.63 3.67
C ALA A 306 -9.71 21.81 3.62
N PHE A 307 -10.19 22.97 3.15
CA PHE A 307 -9.37 24.16 2.97
C PHE A 307 -10.01 25.39 3.61
N ASP A 308 -9.16 26.35 3.96
CA ASP A 308 -9.60 27.71 4.26
C ASP A 308 -10.13 28.39 2.99
N CYS A 309 -11.28 29.04 3.10
CA CYS A 309 -11.83 29.80 1.98
C CYS A 309 -11.30 31.24 1.93
N THR A 310 -11.01 31.83 3.09
CA THR A 310 -10.55 33.23 3.20
C THR A 310 -9.15 33.29 3.82
N THR A 311 -9.07 33.34 5.14
CA THR A 311 -7.81 33.47 5.89
C THR A 311 -7.26 32.09 6.21
N ALA A 312 -5.97 31.89 5.98
CA ALA A 312 -5.28 30.66 6.32
C ALA A 312 -5.25 30.44 7.84
N THR A 313 -5.51 29.21 8.26
CA THR A 313 -5.49 28.77 9.66
C THR A 313 -4.57 27.56 9.84
N THR A 314 -4.12 27.32 11.07
CA THR A 314 -3.21 26.23 11.42
C THR A 314 -3.88 25.07 12.16
N GLY A 315 -5.18 25.18 12.44
CA GLY A 315 -5.95 24.18 13.18
C GLY A 315 -7.06 23.54 12.35
N ALA A 316 -7.90 22.74 13.02
CA ALA A 316 -9.09 22.13 12.43
C ALA A 316 -10.18 23.16 12.05
N SER A 317 -10.16 24.33 12.68
CA SER A 317 -11.12 25.42 12.45
C SER A 317 -10.83 26.17 11.15
N VAL A 318 -11.25 25.59 10.03
CA VAL A 318 -11.13 26.22 8.70
C VAL A 318 -12.07 27.42 8.54
N THR A 319 -11.67 28.39 7.72
CA THR A 319 -12.53 29.55 7.40
C THR A 319 -13.60 29.21 6.35
N PRO A 320 -14.89 29.57 6.57
CA PRO A 320 -15.98 29.26 5.65
C PRO A 320 -16.00 30.18 4.42
N CYS A 321 -16.58 29.69 3.32
CA CYS A 321 -16.90 30.48 2.13
C CYS A 321 -18.21 31.27 2.26
N ARG A 322 -19.17 30.73 3.04
CA ARG A 322 -20.46 31.35 3.37
C ARG A 322 -20.79 31.03 4.81
N THR A 323 -21.30 32.01 5.53
CA THR A 323 -21.77 31.85 6.91
C THR A 323 -23.30 31.87 6.97
N ASN A 324 -23.87 31.14 7.93
CA ASN A 324 -25.32 31.07 8.15
C ASN A 324 -26.13 30.75 6.87
N MET A 325 -25.63 29.80 6.07
CA MET A 325 -26.19 29.44 4.78
C MET A 325 -26.09 27.94 4.57
N THR A 326 -27.16 27.32 4.07
CA THR A 326 -27.14 25.91 3.70
C THR A 326 -26.33 25.68 2.44
N LEU A 327 -25.81 24.47 2.24
CA LEU A 327 -25.08 24.07 1.04
C LEU A 327 -25.90 24.34 -0.22
N THR A 328 -27.16 23.90 -0.24
CA THR A 328 -28.04 24.05 -1.41
C THR A 328 -28.24 25.52 -1.77
N ALA A 329 -28.45 26.39 -0.78
CA ALA A 329 -28.61 27.83 -1.02
C ALA A 329 -27.32 28.45 -1.53
N ALA A 330 -26.17 28.11 -0.93
CA ALA A 330 -24.87 28.62 -1.34
C ALA A 330 -24.51 28.20 -2.77
N MET A 331 -24.75 26.93 -3.14
CA MET A 331 -24.49 26.43 -4.48
C MET A 331 -25.50 26.96 -5.51
N THR A 332 -26.73 27.25 -5.12
CA THR A 332 -27.72 27.92 -6.00
C THR A 332 -27.28 29.34 -6.35
N ALA A 333 -26.79 30.10 -5.36
CA ALA A 333 -26.21 31.43 -5.57
C ALA A 333 -24.89 31.38 -6.36
N GLY A 334 -24.16 30.27 -6.25
CA GLY A 334 -22.86 30.07 -6.85
C GLY A 334 -21.72 30.56 -5.95
N ILE A 335 -20.58 29.86 -6.03
CA ILE A 335 -19.36 30.19 -5.30
C ILE A 335 -18.21 30.30 -6.29
N VAL A 336 -17.55 31.47 -6.30
CA VAL A 336 -16.31 31.68 -7.04
C VAL A 336 -15.16 31.06 -6.25
N SER A 337 -14.44 30.10 -6.85
CA SER A 337 -13.28 29.51 -6.20
C SER A 337 -12.09 30.47 -6.21
N ASN A 338 -11.50 30.70 -5.02
CA ASN A 338 -10.28 31.47 -4.86
C ASN A 338 -9.04 30.85 -5.54
N SER A 339 -9.03 29.54 -5.76
CA SER A 339 -7.85 28.82 -6.26
C SER A 339 -7.85 28.57 -7.77
N ASP A 340 -9.01 28.63 -8.43
CA ASP A 340 -9.13 28.36 -9.86
C ASP A 340 -10.03 29.37 -10.61
N GLY A 341 -10.61 30.36 -9.91
CA GLY A 341 -11.45 31.40 -10.50
C GLY A 341 -12.81 30.94 -11.02
N THR A 342 -13.09 29.64 -11.02
CA THR A 342 -14.34 29.09 -11.58
C THR A 342 -15.49 29.39 -10.63
N THR A 343 -16.63 29.81 -11.20
CA THR A 343 -17.89 29.92 -10.45
C THR A 343 -18.61 28.59 -10.51
N TYR A 344 -18.59 27.85 -9.40
CA TYR A 344 -19.31 26.58 -9.28
C TYR A 344 -20.72 26.82 -8.79
N ARG A 345 -21.70 26.22 -9.47
CA ARG A 345 -23.12 26.27 -9.17
C ARG A 345 -23.68 24.88 -8.91
N LEU A 346 -24.88 24.83 -8.37
CA LEU A 346 -25.57 23.57 -8.04
C LEU A 346 -25.60 22.60 -9.23
N ALA A 347 -25.82 23.10 -10.45
CA ALA A 347 -25.89 22.32 -11.68
C ALA A 347 -24.55 21.73 -12.16
N ASP A 348 -23.40 22.23 -11.67
CA ASP A 348 -22.07 21.79 -12.12
C ASP A 348 -21.59 20.51 -11.41
N GLY A 349 -22.46 19.90 -10.60
CA GLY A 349 -22.11 18.81 -9.70
C GLY A 349 -23.34 18.19 -9.04
N ALA A 350 -23.09 17.33 -8.06
CA ALA A 350 -24.13 16.63 -7.33
C ALA A 350 -23.92 16.75 -5.82
N VAL A 351 -25.02 16.88 -5.08
CA VAL A 351 -25.02 16.81 -3.61
C VAL A 351 -25.11 15.35 -3.19
N ARG A 352 -24.28 14.95 -2.23
CA ARG A 352 -24.33 13.67 -1.53
C ARG A 352 -24.04 13.86 -0.05
N THR A 353 -24.35 12.86 0.76
CA THR A 353 -24.01 12.87 2.19
C THR A 353 -22.82 11.93 2.43
N VAL A 354 -21.81 12.42 3.16
CA VAL A 354 -20.62 11.65 3.55
C VAL A 354 -20.42 11.84 5.04
N ASP A 355 -20.38 10.74 5.80
CA ASP A 355 -20.26 10.76 7.27
C ASP A 355 -21.26 11.73 7.94
N GLY A 356 -22.50 11.79 7.43
CA GLY A 356 -23.54 12.69 7.94
C GLY A 356 -23.46 14.14 7.46
N VAL A 357 -22.46 14.49 6.64
CA VAL A 357 -22.21 15.85 6.16
C VAL A 357 -22.70 16.00 4.71
N PRO A 358 -23.56 16.99 4.40
CA PRO A 358 -23.89 17.34 3.03
C PRO A 358 -22.66 17.88 2.30
N ILE A 359 -22.33 17.28 1.15
CA ILE A 359 -21.22 17.66 0.29
C ILE A 359 -21.70 17.76 -1.15
N TRP A 360 -21.46 18.91 -1.77
CA TRP A 360 -21.56 19.10 -3.20
C TRP A 360 -20.22 18.74 -3.84
N VAL A 361 -20.24 17.93 -4.89
CA VAL A 361 -19.05 17.49 -5.62
C VAL A 361 -19.20 17.86 -7.08
N ALA A 362 -18.21 18.57 -7.62
CA ALA A 362 -18.16 18.93 -9.03
C ALA A 362 -18.15 17.68 -9.93
N THR A 363 -18.86 17.76 -11.06
CA THR A 363 -18.88 16.71 -12.09
C THR A 363 -17.51 16.62 -12.79
N ASN A 364 -16.94 17.78 -13.12
CA ASN A 364 -15.67 17.86 -13.82
C ASN A 364 -14.49 17.98 -12.84
N PRO A 365 -13.33 17.38 -13.15
CA PRO A 365 -12.10 17.63 -12.41
C PRO A 365 -11.77 19.13 -12.39
N ARG A 366 -11.12 19.56 -11.31
CA ARG A 366 -10.54 20.90 -11.23
C ARG A 366 -9.52 21.08 -12.35
N PRO A 367 -9.45 22.27 -12.97
CA PRO A 367 -8.35 22.59 -13.88
C PRO A 367 -7.00 22.34 -13.20
N GLN A 368 -6.07 21.68 -13.88
CA GLN A 368 -4.70 21.58 -13.40
C GLN A 368 -4.04 22.97 -13.45
N SER A 369 -3.33 23.38 -12.39
CA SER A 369 -2.66 24.68 -12.28
C SER A 369 -1.38 24.59 -11.41
N ALA A 370 -0.59 25.67 -11.29
CA ALA A 370 0.75 25.67 -10.61
C ALA A 370 0.69 25.34 -9.16
N THR A 371 -0.44 25.65 -8.58
CA THR A 371 -0.70 25.47 -7.18
C THR A 371 -1.37 24.11 -6.93
N LEU A 372 -1.59 23.30 -7.98
CA LEU A 372 -2.37 22.08 -7.94
C LEU A 372 -1.54 20.88 -8.42
N SER A 373 -1.50 19.87 -7.56
CA SER A 373 -0.94 18.55 -7.81
C SER A 373 -1.45 17.95 -9.13
N SER A 374 -0.65 17.11 -9.80
CA SER A 374 -1.10 16.23 -10.90
C SER A 374 -2.19 15.26 -10.47
N THR A 375 -2.36 15.05 -9.17
CA THR A 375 -3.48 14.31 -8.62
C THR A 375 -4.77 14.87 -9.20
N VAL A 376 -5.57 14.01 -9.84
CA VAL A 376 -6.89 14.40 -10.30
C VAL A 376 -7.77 14.68 -9.08
N GLN A 377 -8.29 15.90 -9.00
CA GLN A 377 -9.13 16.34 -7.89
C GLN A 377 -10.43 16.94 -8.38
N TYR A 378 -11.48 16.82 -7.59
CA TYR A 378 -12.79 17.43 -7.84
C TYR A 378 -13.05 18.49 -6.78
N ARG A 379 -13.58 19.65 -7.18
CA ARG A 379 -13.99 20.67 -6.22
C ARG A 379 -15.10 20.10 -5.35
N ILE A 380 -15.02 20.35 -4.05
CA ILE A 380 -16.15 20.13 -3.15
C ILE A 380 -16.50 21.38 -2.36
N TYR A 381 -17.76 21.46 -1.98
CA TYR A 381 -18.25 22.35 -0.94
C TYR A 381 -19.06 21.53 0.05
N PHE A 382 -18.90 21.77 1.35
CA PHE A 382 -19.56 20.98 2.38
C PHE A 382 -20.11 21.86 3.49
N GLU A 383 -21.19 21.41 4.11
CA GLU A 383 -21.89 22.16 5.16
C GLU A 383 -21.59 21.60 6.55
N LEU A 384 -21.10 22.46 7.46
CA LEU A 384 -20.95 22.12 8.88
C LEU A 384 -21.45 23.29 9.73
N GLY A 385 -22.27 22.99 10.73
CA GLY A 385 -22.75 23.99 11.69
C GLY A 385 -23.43 25.21 11.04
N GLY A 386 -24.15 25.02 9.94
CA GLY A 386 -24.83 26.09 9.20
C GLY A 386 -23.90 26.99 8.35
N ASN A 387 -22.65 26.59 8.12
CA ASN A 387 -21.70 27.29 7.26
C ASN A 387 -21.24 26.38 6.11
N VAL A 388 -20.83 26.98 4.99
CA VAL A 388 -20.33 26.26 3.81
C VAL A 388 -18.83 26.48 3.65
N TYR A 389 -18.09 25.38 3.54
CA TYR A 389 -16.64 25.32 3.42
C TYR A 389 -16.24 24.77 2.07
N THR A 390 -14.96 24.92 1.68
CA THR A 390 -14.44 24.40 0.43
C THR A 390 -13.38 23.33 0.67
N GLY A 391 -13.22 22.47 -0.33
CA GLY A 391 -12.27 21.37 -0.27
C GLY A 391 -11.93 20.82 -1.65
N ALA A 392 -11.26 19.68 -1.64
CA ALA A 392 -11.10 18.85 -2.81
C ALA A 392 -11.32 17.37 -2.49
N LEU A 393 -12.03 16.69 -3.38
CA LEU A 393 -12.13 15.24 -3.38
C LEU A 393 -11.02 14.65 -4.24
N ILE A 394 -10.30 13.68 -3.68
CA ILE A 394 -9.50 12.71 -4.41
C ILE A 394 -10.26 11.38 -4.35
N LYS A 395 -10.56 10.79 -5.51
CA LYS A 395 -11.34 9.53 -5.57
C LYS A 395 -10.46 8.33 -5.21
N ASP A 396 -11.08 7.24 -4.78
CA ASP A 396 -10.37 5.94 -4.63
C ASP A 396 -9.65 5.56 -5.93
N GLY A 397 -8.45 4.97 -5.80
CA GLY A 397 -7.60 4.54 -6.91
C GLY A 397 -6.93 5.67 -7.70
N THR A 398 -7.19 6.94 -7.36
CA THR A 398 -6.52 8.07 -8.03
C THR A 398 -5.02 7.99 -7.75
N VAL A 399 -4.19 8.04 -8.81
CA VAL A 399 -2.74 8.21 -8.67
C VAL A 399 -2.50 9.50 -7.91
N LEU A 400 -1.88 9.38 -6.75
CA LEU A 400 -1.44 10.53 -5.99
C LEU A 400 -0.23 11.07 -6.71
N GLY A 401 -0.35 12.31 -7.13
CA GLY A 401 0.60 12.99 -8.00
C GLY A 401 2.01 12.76 -7.49
N GLY A 402 2.83 12.12 -8.32
CA GLY A 402 4.25 12.03 -8.05
C GLY A 402 4.89 13.41 -8.19
N SER A 403 6.16 13.49 -7.79
CA SER A 403 6.91 14.74 -7.86
C SER A 403 6.88 15.37 -9.23
N TYR A 404 7.18 16.65 -9.26
CA TYR A 404 7.25 17.41 -10.49
C TYR A 404 8.67 17.93 -10.70
N TYR A 405 8.94 18.31 -11.93
CA TYR A 405 10.12 19.08 -12.27
C TYR A 405 9.77 20.21 -13.22
N VAL A 406 10.63 21.21 -13.27
CA VAL A 406 10.54 22.34 -14.19
C VAL A 406 11.32 22.03 -15.45
N SER A 407 10.62 21.82 -16.56
CA SER A 407 11.21 21.53 -17.87
C SER A 407 11.41 22.79 -18.73
N ASN A 408 10.58 23.82 -18.54
CA ASN A 408 10.70 25.11 -19.22
C ASN A 408 10.41 26.28 -18.25
N PRO A 409 11.44 26.83 -17.56
CA PRO A 409 11.25 27.90 -16.59
C PRO A 409 10.60 29.18 -17.17
N GLY A 410 10.78 29.42 -18.47
CA GLY A 410 10.23 30.57 -19.20
C GLY A 410 8.80 30.36 -19.74
N GLY A 411 8.16 29.24 -19.43
CA GLY A 411 6.80 28.94 -19.89
C GLY A 411 5.75 29.95 -19.44
N ALA A 412 4.77 30.22 -20.31
CA ALA A 412 3.73 31.22 -20.09
C ALA A 412 2.64 30.72 -19.12
N THR A 413 2.35 29.42 -19.16
CA THR A 413 1.47 28.77 -18.20
C THR A 413 2.26 27.88 -17.25
N VAL A 414 1.58 27.44 -16.22
CA VAL A 414 2.13 26.50 -15.26
C VAL A 414 2.46 25.18 -15.94
N THR A 415 1.51 24.63 -16.69
CA THR A 415 1.66 23.34 -17.33
C THR A 415 2.84 23.37 -18.29
N ASP A 416 3.10 24.53 -18.91
CA ASP A 416 4.31 24.73 -19.72
C ASP A 416 5.59 24.67 -18.87
N ARG A 417 5.52 25.10 -17.60
CA ARG A 417 6.66 25.11 -16.70
C ARG A 417 6.88 23.81 -15.95
N LEU A 418 5.84 23.02 -15.64
CA LEU A 418 5.92 21.83 -14.78
C LEU A 418 5.61 20.54 -15.56
N THR A 419 6.48 19.54 -15.40
CA THR A 419 6.24 18.17 -15.87
C THR A 419 6.13 17.25 -14.66
N PHE A 420 5.06 16.46 -14.61
CA PHE A 420 4.77 15.57 -13.48
C PHE A 420 5.34 14.17 -13.72
N LEU A 421 5.90 13.60 -12.67
CA LEU A 421 6.44 12.26 -12.64
C LEU A 421 5.37 11.31 -12.06
N PRO A 422 5.22 10.08 -12.57
CA PRO A 422 4.23 9.12 -12.07
C PRO A 422 4.72 8.34 -10.84
N PHE A 423 5.75 8.83 -10.16
CA PHE A 423 6.43 8.11 -9.08
C PHE A 423 6.93 9.05 -7.99
N ASP A 424 7.14 8.46 -6.82
CA ASP A 424 7.78 9.05 -5.66
C ASP A 424 9.17 8.47 -5.45
N ILE A 425 10.05 9.23 -4.78
CA ILE A 425 11.41 8.81 -4.43
C ILE A 425 11.64 8.89 -2.93
N ARG A 426 12.30 7.87 -2.37
CA ARG A 426 12.94 7.89 -1.05
C ARG A 426 14.39 7.44 -1.19
N MET A 427 15.28 7.93 -0.33
CA MET A 427 16.70 7.60 -0.40
C MET A 427 17.14 6.76 0.77
N ASN A 428 18.16 5.93 0.56
CA ASN A 428 18.90 5.36 1.66
C ASN A 428 19.85 6.41 2.26
N LYS A 429 20.42 6.08 3.43
CA LYS A 429 21.33 6.99 4.16
C LYS A 429 22.54 7.41 3.32
N ALA A 430 23.17 6.47 2.61
CA ALA A 430 24.38 6.77 1.84
C ALA A 430 24.11 7.80 0.73
N ALA A 431 23.00 7.66 0.01
CA ALA A 431 22.57 8.65 -0.99
C ALA A 431 22.23 10.00 -0.36
N HIS A 432 21.47 9.99 0.74
CA HIS A 432 21.14 11.19 1.49
C HIS A 432 22.41 11.95 1.93
N ASP A 433 23.30 11.28 2.65
CA ASP A 433 24.51 11.90 3.21
C ASP A 433 25.45 12.41 2.12
N SER A 434 25.52 11.73 0.98
CA SER A 434 26.30 12.19 -0.18
C SER A 434 25.76 13.51 -0.73
N ILE A 435 24.43 13.68 -0.76
CA ILE A 435 23.78 14.92 -1.19
C ILE A 435 24.01 16.02 -0.14
N VAL A 436 23.83 15.73 1.16
CA VAL A 436 24.09 16.70 2.24
C VAL A 436 25.54 17.17 2.21
N ALA A 437 26.50 16.26 2.07
CA ALA A 437 27.93 16.60 1.98
C ALA A 437 28.27 17.39 0.71
N ALA A 438 27.46 17.30 -0.34
CA ALA A 438 27.61 18.06 -1.56
C ALA A 438 27.03 19.48 -1.48
N MET A 439 26.27 19.84 -0.43
CA MET A 439 25.65 21.18 -0.32
C MET A 439 26.72 22.27 -0.20
N LYS A 440 26.60 23.30 -1.03
CA LYS A 440 27.40 24.55 -0.97
C LYS A 440 26.74 25.64 -0.13
N ILE A 441 25.45 25.49 0.13
CA ILE A 441 24.57 26.45 0.77
C ILE A 441 24.16 26.00 2.15
#